data_AF-A0A6I7PL84-F1
#
_entry.id   AF-A0A6I7PL84-F1
#
_cell.length_a   1.000
_cell.length_b   1.000
_cell.length_c   1.000
_cell.angle_alpha   90.00
_cell.angle_beta   90.00
_cell.angle_gamma   90.00
#
_symmetry.space_group_name_H-M   'P 1'
#
loop_
_entity.id
_entity.type
_entity.pdbx_description
1 polymer ?
#
loop_
_entity_poly.entity_id
_entity_poly.type
_entity_poly.pdbx_seq_one_letter_code
_entity_poly.pdbx_strand_id
1 'polypeptide(L)'
;MSTKQPAAASEDEDTVQTARKIEEESPEGRPAQSDLRGVGIGKMIVGVALAIVLVGVILAFAWDRTFGVAIAVLGVLAMAFNPAVWGSLLRASEREKIADGEN
;
A
#
# COMPACT_ATOMS: atom_id res chain seq x y z
N MET A 1 -49.85 -6.72 15.03
CA MET A 1 -48.48 -7.08 15.48
C MET A 1 -47.58 -7.03 14.26
N SER A 2 -46.75 -5.99 14.16
CA SER A 2 -45.87 -5.74 13.01
C SER A 2 -44.52 -6.39 13.27
N THR A 3 -44.15 -7.39 12.47
CA THR A 3 -42.86 -8.07 12.52
C THR A 3 -41.79 -7.15 11.94
N LYS A 4 -40.95 -6.58 12.81
CA LYS A 4 -39.69 -5.93 12.40
C LYS A 4 -38.78 -6.99 11.78
N GLN A 5 -38.56 -6.85 10.48
CA GLN A 5 -37.59 -7.63 9.71
C GLN A 5 -36.17 -7.09 10.02
N PRO A 6 -35.20 -7.92 10.44
CA PRO A 6 -33.85 -7.45 10.73
C PRO A 6 -33.09 -7.19 9.42
N ALA A 7 -32.74 -5.93 9.18
CA ALA A 7 -32.03 -5.43 8.00
C ALA A 7 -30.50 -5.67 8.02
N ALA A 8 -30.00 -6.59 8.84
CA ALA A 8 -28.57 -6.74 9.12
C ALA A 8 -27.87 -7.85 8.32
N ALA A 9 -28.57 -8.56 7.44
CA ALA A 9 -28.03 -9.73 6.72
C ALA A 9 -27.58 -9.44 5.27
N SER A 10 -27.92 -8.28 4.70
CA SER A 10 -27.60 -7.96 3.29
C SER A 10 -26.25 -7.26 3.11
N GLU A 11 -25.72 -6.58 4.14
CA GLU A 11 -24.45 -5.84 4.04
C GLU A 11 -23.24 -6.79 3.99
N ASP A 12 -23.32 -7.95 4.63
CA ASP A 12 -22.25 -8.96 4.60
C ASP A 12 -22.12 -9.65 3.23
N GLU A 13 -23.24 -9.93 2.55
CA GLU A 13 -23.21 -10.60 1.24
C GLU A 13 -22.61 -9.73 0.13
N ASP A 14 -22.89 -8.43 0.14
CA ASP A 14 -22.36 -7.47 -0.84
C ASP A 14 -20.85 -7.24 -0.66
N THR A 15 -20.37 -7.27 0.59
CA THR A 15 -18.95 -7.13 0.92
C THR A 15 -18.17 -8.36 0.44
N VAL A 16 -18.72 -9.57 0.64
CA VAL A 16 -18.12 -10.83 0.18
C VAL A 16 -18.11 -10.93 -1.35
N GLN A 17 -19.16 -10.46 -2.03
CA GLN A 17 -19.19 -10.45 -3.50
C GLN A 17 -18.19 -9.46 -4.10
N THR A 18 -18.02 -8.29 -3.48
CA THR A 18 -17.04 -7.29 -3.92
C THR A 18 -15.61 -7.81 -3.73
N ALA A 19 -15.33 -8.46 -2.59
CA ALA A 19 -14.05 -9.09 -2.34
C ALA A 19 -13.70 -10.18 -3.36
N ARG A 20 -14.68 -10.99 -3.78
CA ARG A 20 -14.51 -12.01 -4.83
C ARG A 20 -14.29 -11.43 -6.23
N LYS A 21 -14.98 -10.34 -6.59
CA LYS A 21 -14.76 -9.65 -7.88
C LYS A 21 -13.35 -9.06 -7.98
N ILE A 22 -12.83 -8.49 -6.89
CA ILE A 22 -11.44 -7.99 -6.82
C ILE A 22 -10.44 -9.15 -6.94
N GLU A 23 -10.79 -10.34 -6.43
CA GLU A 23 -9.97 -11.56 -6.50
C GLU A 23 -9.91 -12.16 -7.92
N GLU A 24 -11.01 -12.06 -8.69
CA GLU A 24 -11.04 -12.49 -10.10
C GLU A 24 -10.32 -11.51 -11.04
N GLU A 25 -10.32 -10.21 -10.75
CA GLU A 25 -9.81 -9.18 -11.68
C GLU A 25 -8.32 -8.85 -11.50
N SER A 26 -7.70 -9.15 -10.34
CA SER A 26 -6.27 -8.86 -10.13
C SER A 26 -5.57 -9.81 -9.12
N PRO A 27 -5.23 -11.05 -9.52
CA PRO A 27 -4.53 -12.01 -8.65
C PRO A 27 -3.14 -11.54 -8.20
N GLU A 28 -2.53 -10.59 -8.91
CA GLU A 28 -1.20 -10.04 -8.59
C GLU A 28 -1.23 -8.93 -7.52
N GLY A 29 -2.43 -8.48 -7.14
CA GLY A 29 -2.63 -7.35 -6.24
C GLY A 29 -2.77 -7.72 -4.76
N ARG A 30 -2.66 -9.00 -4.40
CA ARG A 30 -2.86 -9.44 -3.01
C ARG A 30 -1.62 -9.07 -2.18
N PRO A 31 -1.71 -8.14 -1.22
CA PRO A 31 -0.60 -7.93 -0.29
C PRO A 31 -0.34 -9.23 0.47
N ALA A 32 0.94 -9.56 0.69
CA ALA A 32 1.34 -10.77 1.40
C ALA A 32 0.72 -10.88 2.82
N GLN A 33 0.23 -9.75 3.36
CA GLN A 33 -0.51 -9.67 4.61
C GLN A 33 -1.79 -8.84 4.39
N SER A 34 -2.95 -9.45 4.58
CA SER A 34 -4.28 -8.81 4.45
C SER A 34 -4.59 -7.80 5.56
N ASP A 35 -3.85 -7.85 6.68
CA ASP A 35 -4.12 -7.05 7.87
C ASP A 35 -3.44 -5.67 7.85
N LEU A 36 -2.63 -5.37 6.83
CA LEU A 36 -1.98 -4.07 6.69
C LEU A 36 -2.96 -3.02 6.15
N ARG A 37 -3.48 -2.19 7.06
CA ARG A 37 -4.21 -0.93 6.74
C ARG A 37 -3.39 -0.03 5.82
N GLY A 38 -4.03 0.94 5.15
CA GLY A 38 -3.37 1.88 4.22
C GLY A 38 -2.17 2.60 4.83
N VAL A 39 -2.28 2.96 6.12
CA VAL A 39 -1.17 3.50 6.93
C VAL A 39 0.06 2.57 6.99
N GLY A 40 -0.12 1.24 6.97
CA GLY A 40 0.96 0.26 7.00
C GLY A 40 1.80 0.25 5.72
N ILE A 41 1.16 0.36 4.56
CA ILE A 41 1.83 0.43 3.26
C ILE A 41 2.62 1.75 3.15
N GLY A 42 2.05 2.87 3.58
CA GLY A 42 2.75 4.16 3.63
C GLY A 42 4.02 4.11 4.51
N LYS A 43 3.93 3.50 5.70
CA LYS A 43 5.10 3.32 6.59
C LYS A 43 6.15 2.40 5.98
N MET A 44 5.75 1.34 5.28
CA MET A 44 6.68 0.43 4.60
C MET A 44 7.44 1.14 3.48
N ILE A 45 6.75 1.93 2.67
CA ILE A 45 7.33 2.78 1.62
C ILE A 45 8.37 3.73 2.23
N VAL A 46 8.01 4.46 3.28
CA VAL A 46 8.96 5.37 3.98
C VAL A 46 10.15 4.60 4.55
N GLY A 47 9.93 3.41 5.12
CA GLY A 47 10.99 2.55 5.64
C GLY A 47 11.98 2.11 4.56
N VAL A 48 11.49 1.74 3.38
CA VAL A 48 12.34 1.41 2.22
C VAL A 48 13.13 2.61 1.74
N ALA A 49 12.49 3.79 1.63
CA ALA A 49 13.19 5.02 1.27
C ALA A 49 14.32 5.36 2.26
N LEU A 50 14.07 5.22 3.57
CA LEU A 50 15.09 5.41 4.60
C LEU A 50 16.24 4.41 4.48
N ALA A 51 15.95 3.15 4.19
CA ALA A 51 16.98 2.13 3.96
C ALA A 51 17.87 2.48 2.76
N ILE A 52 17.29 2.94 1.65
CA ILE A 52 18.04 3.41 0.47
C ILE A 52 18.97 4.57 0.84
N VAL A 53 18.46 5.56 1.58
CA VAL A 53 19.27 6.71 2.03
C VAL A 53 20.41 6.25 2.93
N LEU A 54 20.15 5.35 3.89
CA LEU A 54 21.17 4.79 4.78
C LEU A 54 22.28 4.08 4.00
N VAL A 55 21.93 3.26 3.01
CA VAL A 55 22.91 2.60 2.14
C VAL A 55 23.74 3.63 1.38
N GLY A 56 23.11 4.67 0.82
CA GLY A 56 23.83 5.75 0.14
C GLY A 56 24.79 6.50 1.06
N VAL A 57 24.39 6.77 2.31
CA VAL A 57 25.26 7.38 3.33
C VAL A 57 26.45 6.48 3.65
N ILE A 58 26.23 5.17 3.84
CA ILE A 58 27.31 4.21 4.09
C ILE A 58 28.31 4.22 2.92
N LEU A 59 27.83 4.18 1.68
CA LEU A 59 28.67 4.25 0.48
C LEU A 59 29.42 5.59 0.37
N ALA A 60 28.79 6.70 0.77
CA ALA A 60 29.41 8.02 0.77
C ALA A 60 30.62 8.11 1.72
N PHE A 61 30.58 7.38 2.84
CA PHE A 61 31.69 7.31 3.79
C PHE A 61 32.73 6.23 3.44
N ALA A 62 32.31 5.11 2.84
CA ALA A 62 33.19 3.97 2.58
C ALA A 62 34.00 4.09 1.28
N TRP A 63 33.45 4.75 0.25
CA TRP A 63 34.07 4.82 -1.08
C TRP A 63 34.33 6.26 -1.54
N ASP A 64 33.26 6.98 -1.85
CA ASP A 64 33.31 8.36 -2.35
C ASP A 64 31.99 9.06 -2.05
N ARG A 65 32.07 10.30 -1.57
CA ARG A 65 30.88 11.08 -1.18
C ARG A 65 29.95 11.30 -2.36
N THR A 66 30.50 11.62 -3.52
CA THR A 66 29.75 11.89 -4.75
C THR A 66 29.00 10.65 -5.21
N PHE A 67 29.68 9.49 -5.18
CA PHE A 67 29.09 8.21 -5.53
C PHE A 67 27.94 7.82 -4.59
N GLY A 68 28.15 7.91 -3.27
CA GLY A 68 27.11 7.58 -2.30
C GLY A 68 25.88 8.51 -2.39
N VAL A 69 26.10 9.81 -2.59
CA VAL A 69 25.00 10.77 -2.82
C VAL A 69 24.25 10.45 -4.13
N ALA A 70 24.97 10.13 -5.21
CA ALA A 70 24.34 9.77 -6.48
C ALA A 70 23.44 8.52 -6.34
N ILE A 71 23.92 7.48 -5.64
CA ILE A 71 23.14 6.26 -5.36
C ILE A 71 21.88 6.59 -4.53
N ALA A 72 22.01 7.40 -3.48
CA ALA A 72 20.87 7.79 -2.64
C ALA A 72 19.80 8.52 -3.46
N VAL A 73 20.21 9.51 -4.25
CA VAL A 73 19.30 10.31 -5.09
C VAL A 73 18.64 9.43 -6.15
N LEU A 74 19.41 8.62 -6.87
CA LEU A 74 18.86 7.73 -7.90
C LEU A 74 17.92 6.68 -7.31
N GLY A 75 18.23 6.11 -6.14
CA GLY A 75 17.37 5.14 -5.48
C GLY A 75 16.04 5.75 -5.03
N VAL A 76 16.07 6.96 -4.45
CA VAL A 76 14.84 7.67 -4.06
C VAL A 76 14.01 8.06 -5.29
N LEU A 77 14.65 8.55 -6.36
CA LEU A 77 13.96 8.86 -7.61
C LEU A 77 13.35 7.61 -8.26
N ALA A 78 14.10 6.51 -8.34
CA ALA A 78 13.61 5.25 -8.88
C ALA A 78 12.37 4.76 -8.13
N MET A 79 12.36 4.92 -6.81
CA MET A 79 11.20 4.59 -5.98
C MET A 79 10.03 5.57 -6.21
N ALA A 80 10.30 6.87 -6.28
CA ALA A 80 9.29 7.90 -6.51
C ALA A 80 8.64 7.82 -7.90
N PHE A 81 9.35 7.34 -8.91
CA PHE A 81 8.83 7.11 -10.26
C PHE A 81 8.41 5.66 -10.50
N ASN A 82 8.36 4.81 -9.47
CA ASN A 82 7.94 3.43 -9.61
C ASN A 82 6.40 3.34 -9.66
N PRO A 83 5.78 2.97 -10.80
CA PRO A 83 4.33 2.88 -10.91
C PRO A 83 3.73 1.81 -9.96
N ALA A 84 4.47 0.78 -9.58
CA ALA A 84 4.01 -0.22 -8.62
C ALA A 84 3.82 0.36 -7.21
N VAL A 85 4.70 1.29 -6.80
CA VAL A 85 4.59 1.96 -5.49
C VAL A 85 3.31 2.80 -5.45
N TRP A 86 3.05 3.59 -6.48
CA TRP A 86 1.82 4.37 -6.58
C TRP A 86 0.56 3.52 -6.70
N GLY A 87 0.61 2.45 -7.48
CA GLY A 87 -0.49 1.50 -7.60
C GLY A 87 -0.84 0.85 -6.26
N SER A 88 0.17 0.50 -5.45
CA SER A 88 -0.06 -0.02 -4.11
C SER A 88 -0.66 1.02 -3.16
N LEU A 89 -0.23 2.28 -3.23
CA LEU A 89 -0.77 3.38 -2.43
C LEU A 89 -2.24 3.68 -2.77
N LEU A 90 -2.58 3.77 -4.05
CA LEU A 90 -3.95 4.04 -4.50
C LEU A 90 -4.89 2.93 -4.04
N ARG A 91 -4.53 1.66 -4.30
CA ARG A 91 -5.31 0.49 -3.87
C ARG A 91 -5.45 0.41 -2.35
N ALA A 92 -4.43 0.81 -1.60
CA ALA A 92 -4.46 0.85 -0.15
C ALA A 92 -5.43 1.93 0.36
N SER A 93 -5.41 3.12 -0.26
CA SER A 93 -6.30 4.23 0.08
C SER A 93 -7.76 3.95 -0.28
N GLU A 94 -8.03 3.24 -1.38
CA GLU A 94 -9.38 2.84 -1.79
C GLU A 94 -9.98 1.86 -0.76
N ARG A 95 -9.19 0.91 -0.25
CA ARG A 95 -9.63 0.00 0.82
C ARG A 95 -9.90 0.71 2.14
N GLU A 96 -9.14 1.75 2.46
CA GLU A 96 -9.34 2.54 3.68
C GLU A 96 -10.64 3.36 3.61
N LYS A 97 -10.94 3.98 2.46
CA LYS A 97 -12.23 4.67 2.24
C LYS A 97 -13.44 3.75 2.35
N ILE A 98 -13.36 2.55 1.78
CA ILE A 98 -14.43 1.55 1.87
C ILE A 98 -14.60 1.08 3.32
N ALA A 99 -13.50 0.88 4.05
CA ALA A 99 -13.54 0.44 5.45
C ALA A 99 -14.10 1.52 6.41
N ASP A 100 -13.87 2.80 6.10
CA ASP A 100 -14.33 3.93 6.92
C ASP A 100 -15.77 4.38 6.55
N GLY A 101 -16.40 3.79 5.53
CA GLY A 101 -17.80 4.03 5.18
C GLY A 101 -18.07 5.39 4.51
N GLU A 102 -17.03 6.08 4.05
CA GLU A 102 -17.18 7.30 3.23
C GLU A 102 -17.41 6.90 1.76
N ASN A 103 -18.67 7.00 1.32
CA ASN A 103 -19.10 6.93 -0.08
C ASN A 103 -18.65 8.17 -0.86
#